data_AF-A0A1V0DHB9-F1
#
_entry.id   AF-A0A1V0DHB9-F1
#
_cell.length_a   1.000
_cell.length_b   1.000
_cell.length_c   1.000
_cell.angle_alpha   90.00
_cell.angle_beta   90.00
_cell.angle_gamma   90.00
#
_symmetry.space_group_name_H-M   'P 1'
#
loop_
_entity.id
_entity.type
_entity.pdbx_description
1 polymer ?
#
loop_
_entity_poly.entity_id
_entity_poly.type
_entity_poly.pdbx_seq_one_letter_code
_entity_poly.pdbx_strand_id
1 'polypeptide(L)'
;MLSGRWFPETKARLERLIAQHAGPGRLAVFDFDNTILCRDVGDTTLAYLATEGWLDPEWLAALSPPFGLLDAEIRLDDGALVYYEALQQATAHAPDEHTAPASGYVWAVQVLAGLTLDTLLHATRQGLHLAEQGGPAAPYPLPFVYPEMADLLGMLRRHEVDLRIVSATNVWSARWMVQQFLNPVLQRLHGPGAVVAPHEVLGMGLLLQDQESGGLYRDAHLVHLDPAYAHLDPEALARYRLTPTWTTRCRRSPARWRPSCSTWARSRRCWPPATA
;
A
#
# COMPACT_ATOMS: atom_id res chain seq x y z
N MET A 1 2.83 17.80 21.62
CA MET A 1 1.57 18.30 21.02
C MET A 1 1.68 18.09 19.53
N LEU A 2 0.58 17.75 18.87
CA LEU A 2 0.57 17.49 17.43
C LEU A 2 0.81 18.79 16.65
N SER A 3 1.62 18.71 15.61
CA SER A 3 1.92 19.80 14.68
C SER A 3 1.08 19.68 13.38
N GLY A 4 1.14 20.72 12.53
CA GLY A 4 0.45 20.75 11.23
C GLY A 4 -1.01 21.21 11.27
N ARG A 5 -1.70 21.11 10.13
CA ARG A 5 -3.01 21.72 9.85
C ARG A 5 -4.19 20.81 10.16
N TRP A 6 -4.21 20.25 11.37
CA TRP A 6 -5.38 19.54 11.87
C TRP A 6 -6.55 20.50 12.11
N PHE A 7 -7.77 20.05 11.84
CA PHE A 7 -8.95 20.74 12.38
C PHE A 7 -8.85 20.80 13.92
N PRO A 8 -9.13 21.94 14.57
CA PRO A 8 -8.89 22.10 16.00
C PRO A 8 -9.54 21.02 16.87
N GLU A 9 -10.77 20.63 16.54
CA GLU A 9 -11.49 19.57 17.26
C GLU A 9 -10.82 18.20 17.10
N THR A 10 -10.42 17.85 15.87
CA THR A 10 -9.69 16.60 15.58
C THR A 10 -8.37 16.56 16.33
N LYS A 11 -7.61 17.66 16.33
CA LYS A 11 -6.36 17.77 17.09
C LYS A 11 -6.58 17.52 18.58
N ALA A 12 -7.52 18.24 19.19
CA ALA A 12 -7.82 18.11 20.62
C ALA A 12 -8.33 16.70 20.98
N ARG A 13 -9.05 16.04 20.06
CA ARG A 13 -9.47 14.64 20.24
C ARG A 13 -8.28 13.68 20.17
N LEU A 14 -7.42 13.80 19.17
CA LEU A 14 -6.24 12.95 19.01
C LEU A 14 -5.27 13.08 20.20
N GLU A 15 -4.98 14.31 20.64
CA GLU A 15 -4.09 14.55 21.78
C GLU A 15 -4.64 13.91 23.08
N ARG A 16 -5.96 14.00 23.30
CA ARG A 16 -6.61 13.30 24.42
C ARG A 16 -6.52 11.78 24.30
N LEU A 17 -6.75 11.22 23.11
CA LEU A 17 -6.64 9.77 22.88
C LEU A 17 -5.22 9.27 23.13
N ILE A 18 -4.20 9.99 22.66
CA ILE A 18 -2.79 9.65 22.89
C ILE A 18 -2.51 9.67 24.40
N ALA A 19 -2.92 10.73 25.11
CA ALA A 19 -2.71 10.83 26.55
C ALA A 19 -3.40 9.71 27.35
N GLN A 20 -4.61 9.31 26.95
CA GLN A 20 -5.39 8.26 27.62
C GLN A 20 -4.88 6.83 27.34
N HIS A 21 -4.23 6.63 26.20
CA HIS A 21 -3.84 5.30 25.71
C HIS A 21 -2.33 5.18 25.44
N ALA A 22 -1.51 6.00 26.09
CA ALA A 22 -0.06 5.86 26.08
C ALA A 22 0.40 4.61 26.85
N GLY A 23 1.61 4.16 26.53
CA GLY A 23 2.31 3.09 27.22
C GLY A 23 2.37 1.77 26.43
N PRO A 24 3.23 0.85 26.89
CA PRO A 24 3.55 -0.39 26.17
C PRO A 24 2.33 -1.31 26.00
N GLY A 25 2.33 -2.06 24.89
CA GLY A 25 1.27 -3.01 24.55
C GLY A 25 0.01 -2.38 23.94
N ARG A 26 0.03 -1.08 23.68
CA ARG A 26 -0.99 -0.35 22.94
C ARG A 26 -0.66 -0.37 21.46
N LEU A 27 -1.67 -0.48 20.61
CA LEU A 27 -1.52 -0.63 19.17
C LEU A 27 -2.37 0.41 18.44
N ALA A 28 -1.75 1.15 17.53
CA ALA A 28 -2.44 1.96 16.54
C ALA A 28 -2.24 1.35 15.15
N VAL A 29 -3.34 1.25 14.40
CA VAL A 29 -3.34 0.69 13.05
C VAL A 29 -3.80 1.76 12.07
N PHE A 30 -3.07 1.91 10.98
CA PHE A 30 -3.34 2.88 9.94
C PHE A 30 -3.39 2.19 8.57
N ASP A 31 -4.30 2.65 7.73
CA ASP A 31 -4.16 2.47 6.29
C ASP A 31 -2.96 3.27 5.77
N PHE A 32 -2.52 2.99 4.55
CA PHE A 32 -1.42 3.68 3.91
C PHE A 32 -1.90 4.68 2.86
N ASP A 33 -2.38 4.20 1.72
CA ASP A 33 -2.78 5.01 0.59
C ASP A 33 -4.04 5.83 0.91
N ASN A 34 -4.04 7.10 0.51
CA ASN A 34 -5.02 8.12 0.91
C ASN A 34 -5.26 8.27 2.43
N THR A 35 -4.36 7.77 3.29
CA THR A 35 -4.43 7.90 4.76
C THR A 35 -3.14 8.47 5.34
N ILE A 36 -2.02 7.74 5.31
CA ILE A 36 -0.68 8.28 5.66
C ILE A 36 -0.07 8.96 4.44
N LEU A 37 -0.24 8.33 3.29
CA LEU A 37 0.17 8.81 1.98
C LEU A 37 -1.03 9.48 1.30
N CYS A 38 -0.84 10.63 0.70
CA CYS A 38 -1.76 11.16 -0.30
C CYS A 38 -1.60 10.36 -1.61
N ARG A 39 -2.73 10.05 -2.27
CA ARG A 39 -2.78 9.23 -3.49
C ARG A 39 -2.35 7.79 -3.20
N ASP A 40 -2.08 7.06 -4.27
CA ASP A 40 -1.99 5.61 -4.27
C ASP A 40 -0.72 5.15 -5.00
N VAL A 41 0.21 4.56 -4.25
CA VAL A 41 1.44 4.03 -4.85
C VAL A 41 1.15 2.78 -5.68
N GLY A 42 0.15 1.98 -5.30
CA GLY A 42 -0.28 0.81 -6.05
C GLY A 42 -0.78 1.17 -7.45
N ASP A 43 -1.65 2.18 -7.55
CA ASP A 43 -2.16 2.70 -8.81
C ASP A 43 -1.01 3.21 -9.70
N THR A 44 -0.06 3.93 -9.10
CA THR A 44 1.11 4.49 -9.81
C THR A 44 2.02 3.39 -10.36
N THR A 45 2.32 2.36 -9.56
CA THR A 45 3.12 1.21 -9.99
C THR A 45 2.40 0.42 -11.10
N LEU A 46 1.11 0.15 -10.93
CA LEU A 46 0.30 -0.59 -11.91
C LEU A 46 0.25 0.15 -13.25
N ALA A 47 0.09 1.47 -13.23
CA ALA A 47 0.11 2.27 -14.44
C ALA A 47 1.41 2.16 -15.23
N TYR A 48 2.54 2.21 -14.54
CA TYR A 48 3.83 2.03 -15.17
C TYR A 48 3.94 0.65 -15.83
N LEU A 49 3.64 -0.41 -15.07
CA LEU A 49 3.68 -1.80 -15.56
C LEU A 49 2.78 -2.03 -16.78
N ALA A 50 1.57 -1.47 -16.75
CA ALA A 50 0.61 -1.58 -17.85
C ALA A 50 1.07 -0.82 -19.10
N THR A 51 1.61 0.39 -18.93
CA THR A 51 2.07 1.23 -20.05
C THR A 51 3.30 0.65 -20.73
N GLU A 52 4.21 0.07 -19.94
CA GLU A 52 5.44 -0.55 -20.44
C GLU A 52 5.22 -1.99 -20.94
N GLY A 53 4.02 -2.56 -20.77
CA GLY A 53 3.70 -3.91 -21.22
C GLY A 53 4.42 -5.01 -20.44
N TRP A 54 4.71 -4.80 -19.15
CA TRP A 54 5.45 -5.75 -18.31
C TRP A 54 4.55 -6.80 -17.63
N LEU A 55 3.23 -6.61 -17.71
CA LEU A 55 2.26 -7.60 -17.23
C LEU A 55 2.18 -8.78 -18.22
N ASP A 56 2.13 -10.01 -17.71
CA ASP A 56 1.97 -11.21 -18.53
C ASP A 56 0.61 -11.14 -19.28
N PRO A 57 0.60 -11.11 -20.63
CA PRO A 57 -0.63 -10.94 -21.40
C PRO A 57 -1.62 -12.11 -21.25
N GLU A 58 -1.13 -13.35 -21.16
CA GLU A 58 -1.98 -14.54 -21.02
C GLU A 58 -2.64 -14.52 -19.65
N TRP A 59 -1.86 -14.23 -18.61
CA TRP A 59 -2.35 -14.13 -17.25
C TRP A 59 -3.32 -12.97 -17.06
N LEU A 60 -2.99 -11.81 -17.64
CA LEU A 60 -3.83 -10.62 -17.61
C LEU A 60 -5.19 -10.89 -18.26
N ALA A 61 -5.22 -11.56 -19.42
CA ALA A 61 -6.46 -11.95 -20.08
C ALA A 61 -7.28 -12.95 -19.25
N ALA A 62 -6.62 -13.94 -18.63
CA ALA A 62 -7.29 -14.94 -17.80
C ALA A 62 -7.97 -14.33 -16.55
N LEU A 63 -7.38 -13.27 -15.98
CA LEU A 63 -7.91 -12.57 -14.82
C LEU A 63 -8.91 -11.46 -15.14
N SER A 64 -9.11 -11.15 -16.42
CA SER A 64 -9.86 -9.96 -16.85
C SER A 64 -11.04 -10.30 -17.76
N PRO A 65 -11.99 -11.16 -17.32
CA PRO A 65 -13.18 -11.45 -18.10
C PRO A 65 -14.02 -10.18 -18.31
N PRO A 66 -14.69 -10.04 -19.46
CA PRO A 66 -15.53 -8.88 -19.71
C PRO A 66 -16.69 -8.80 -18.70
N PHE A 67 -17.09 -7.57 -18.36
CA PHE A 67 -18.21 -7.32 -17.46
C PHE A 67 -18.99 -6.08 -17.88
N GLY A 68 -20.26 -5.98 -17.48
CA GLY A 68 -21.08 -4.80 -17.71
C GLY A 68 -20.86 -3.73 -16.63
N LEU A 69 -20.73 -2.47 -17.05
CA LEU A 69 -20.74 -1.30 -16.17
C LEU A 69 -21.67 -0.25 -16.77
N LEU A 70 -22.78 0.04 -16.07
CA LEU A 70 -23.87 0.87 -16.60
C LEU A 70 -24.37 0.32 -17.96
N ASP A 71 -24.29 1.13 -19.02
CA ASP A 71 -24.71 0.78 -20.38
C ASP A 71 -23.55 0.33 -21.30
N ALA A 72 -22.37 0.06 -20.72
CA ALA A 72 -21.17 -0.36 -21.47
C ALA A 72 -20.69 -1.76 -21.07
N GLU A 73 -20.17 -2.52 -22.03
CA GLU A 73 -19.34 -3.70 -21.77
C GLU A 73 -17.89 -3.24 -21.65
N ILE A 74 -17.23 -3.63 -20.56
CA ILE A 74 -15.82 -3.35 -20.31
C ILE A 74 -15.01 -4.58 -20.69
N ARG A 75 -13.93 -4.36 -21.46
CA ARG A 75 -13.03 -5.41 -21.92
C ARG A 75 -11.58 -5.03 -21.62
N LEU A 76 -10.70 -6.03 -21.51
CA LEU A 76 -9.26 -5.78 -21.36
C LEU A 76 -8.67 -5.04 -22.57
N ASP A 77 -9.25 -5.23 -23.76
CA ASP A 77 -8.84 -4.56 -25.01
C ASP A 77 -8.94 -3.02 -24.92
N ASP A 78 -9.74 -2.49 -23.98
CA ASP A 78 -9.85 -1.05 -23.70
C ASP A 78 -8.63 -0.51 -22.92
N GLY A 79 -7.73 -1.41 -22.49
CA GLY A 79 -6.53 -1.12 -21.73
C GLY A 79 -6.62 -1.57 -20.27
N ALA A 80 -5.51 -2.09 -19.73
CA ALA A 80 -5.45 -2.63 -18.37
C ALA A 80 -5.83 -1.61 -17.29
N LEU A 81 -5.45 -0.34 -17.45
CA LEU A 81 -5.84 0.72 -16.52
C LEU A 81 -7.33 1.04 -16.60
N VAL A 82 -7.91 1.09 -17.81
CA VAL A 82 -9.35 1.32 -18.00
C VAL A 82 -10.14 0.17 -17.36
N TYR A 83 -9.72 -1.07 -17.59
CA TYR A 83 -10.31 -2.25 -16.97
C TYR A 83 -10.25 -2.18 -15.44
N TYR A 84 -9.09 -1.83 -14.87
CA TYR A 84 -8.89 -1.70 -13.44
C TYR A 84 -9.79 -0.62 -12.80
N GLU A 85 -9.88 0.55 -13.41
CA GLU A 85 -10.72 1.64 -12.92
C GLU A 85 -12.21 1.28 -12.99
N ALA A 86 -12.63 0.65 -14.08
CA ALA A 86 -13.99 0.18 -14.25
C ALA A 86 -14.35 -0.94 -13.26
N LEU A 87 -13.43 -1.85 -12.97
CA LEU A 87 -13.64 -2.94 -12.00
C LEU A 87 -13.87 -2.39 -10.58
N GLN A 88 -13.16 -1.32 -10.22
CA GLN A 88 -13.38 -0.63 -8.95
C GLN A 88 -14.76 0.05 -8.90
N GLN A 89 -15.25 0.60 -10.01
CA GLN A 89 -16.57 1.23 -10.09
C GLN A 89 -17.69 0.20 -10.04
N ALA A 90 -17.55 -0.90 -10.78
CA ALA A 90 -18.57 -1.95 -10.87
C ALA A 90 -18.86 -2.64 -9.53
N THR A 91 -17.92 -2.54 -8.58
CA THR A 91 -18.02 -3.15 -7.25
C THR A 91 -18.46 -2.17 -6.16
N ALA A 92 -18.86 -0.94 -6.54
CA ALA A 92 -19.56 -0.01 -5.68
C ALA A 92 -21.08 -0.13 -5.95
N HIS A 93 -21.74 -1.11 -5.35
CA HIS A 93 -23.13 -1.46 -5.67
C HIS A 93 -24.16 -0.56 -4.98
N ALA A 94 -23.81 0.09 -3.87
CA ALA A 94 -24.72 0.97 -3.15
C ALA A 94 -24.04 2.26 -2.66
N PRO A 95 -24.75 3.42 -2.64
CA PRO A 95 -24.21 4.68 -2.09
C PRO A 95 -23.78 4.60 -0.62
N ASP A 96 -24.37 3.67 0.12
CA ASP A 96 -24.13 3.33 1.52
C ASP A 96 -23.19 2.12 1.70
N GLU A 97 -22.66 1.56 0.60
CA GLU A 97 -21.66 0.51 0.66
C GLU A 97 -20.31 1.09 1.13
N HIS A 98 -19.93 0.74 2.35
CA HIS A 98 -18.67 1.17 2.97
C HIS A 98 -17.53 0.14 2.82
N THR A 99 -17.77 -0.94 2.06
CA THR A 99 -16.72 -1.88 1.69
C THR A 99 -15.85 -1.26 0.61
N ALA A 100 -14.53 -1.39 0.78
CA ALA A 100 -13.58 -0.98 -0.24
C ALA A 100 -13.84 -1.74 -1.55
N PRO A 101 -13.43 -1.20 -2.71
CA PRO A 101 -13.48 -1.90 -4.00
C PRO A 101 -12.46 -3.05 -4.03
N ALA A 102 -12.68 -4.05 -3.19
CA ALA A 102 -11.72 -5.10 -2.85
C ALA A 102 -11.33 -5.88 -4.10
N SER A 103 -12.25 -6.10 -5.03
CA SER A 103 -11.99 -6.79 -6.30
C SER A 103 -10.95 -6.08 -7.16
N GLY A 104 -10.97 -4.75 -7.20
CA GLY A 104 -9.98 -3.97 -7.94
C GLY A 104 -8.59 -4.11 -7.33
N TYR A 105 -8.45 -3.90 -6.03
CA TYR A 105 -7.16 -4.07 -5.34
C TYR A 105 -6.66 -5.51 -5.41
N VAL A 106 -7.58 -6.48 -5.35
CA VAL A 106 -7.27 -7.89 -5.50
C VAL A 106 -6.65 -8.10 -6.88
N TRP A 107 -7.36 -7.71 -7.94
CA TRP A 107 -6.90 -7.80 -9.32
C TRP A 107 -5.55 -7.11 -9.53
N ALA A 108 -5.36 -5.89 -9.02
CA ALA A 108 -4.13 -5.10 -9.17
C ALA A 108 -2.88 -5.81 -8.60
N VAL A 109 -3.05 -6.67 -7.60
CA VAL A 109 -1.97 -7.50 -7.04
C VAL A 109 -1.83 -8.80 -7.82
N GLN A 110 -2.96 -9.35 -8.29
CA GLN A 110 -3.07 -10.63 -8.99
C GLN A 110 -2.32 -10.62 -10.33
N VAL A 111 -2.42 -9.51 -11.06
CA VAL A 111 -1.77 -9.31 -12.36
C VAL A 111 -0.25 -9.18 -12.25
N LEU A 112 0.30 -9.00 -11.05
CA LEU A 112 1.73 -8.94 -10.81
C LEU A 112 2.41 -10.31 -10.83
N ALA A 113 1.64 -11.41 -10.88
CA ALA A 113 2.20 -12.75 -10.95
C ALA A 113 3.13 -12.89 -12.18
N GLY A 114 4.21 -13.63 -12.02
CA GLY A 114 5.26 -13.77 -13.02
C GLY A 114 6.42 -12.79 -12.83
N LEU A 115 6.18 -11.61 -12.26
CA LEU A 115 7.24 -10.63 -11.99
C LEU A 115 8.17 -11.10 -10.86
N THR A 116 9.43 -10.69 -10.94
CA THR A 116 10.34 -10.73 -9.79
C THR A 116 10.09 -9.52 -8.87
N LEU A 117 10.46 -9.61 -7.60
CA LEU A 117 10.27 -8.50 -6.66
C LEU A 117 11.15 -7.28 -6.99
N ASP A 118 12.34 -7.49 -7.54
CA ASP A 118 13.19 -6.39 -8.00
C ASP A 118 12.56 -5.66 -9.20
N THR A 119 11.95 -6.40 -10.14
CA THR A 119 11.21 -5.81 -11.28
C THR A 119 10.02 -4.99 -10.79
N LEU A 120 9.27 -5.50 -9.81
CA LEU A 120 8.16 -4.77 -9.20
C LEU A 120 8.65 -3.47 -8.54
N LEU A 121 9.71 -3.51 -7.74
CA LEU A 121 10.23 -2.28 -7.12
C LEU A 121 10.86 -1.32 -8.12
N HIS A 122 11.46 -1.83 -9.19
CA HIS A 122 11.92 -1.00 -10.30
C HIS A 122 10.73 -0.25 -10.90
N ALA A 123 9.64 -0.95 -11.22
CA ALA A 123 8.43 -0.34 -11.75
C ALA A 123 7.82 0.70 -10.78
N THR A 124 7.82 0.43 -9.47
CA THR A 124 7.39 1.41 -8.46
C THR A 124 8.21 2.68 -8.52
N ARG A 125 9.54 2.56 -8.60
CA ARG A 125 10.44 3.72 -8.69
C ARG A 125 10.23 4.52 -9.97
N GLN A 126 10.08 3.84 -11.11
CA GLN A 126 9.89 4.50 -12.39
C GLN A 126 8.50 5.16 -12.50
N GLY A 127 7.45 4.49 -12.02
CA GLY A 127 6.11 5.09 -11.96
C GLY A 127 6.09 6.37 -11.13
N LEU A 128 6.77 6.38 -9.98
CA LEU A 128 6.91 7.60 -9.17
C LEU A 128 7.74 8.67 -9.86
N HIS A 129 8.81 8.29 -10.56
CA HIS A 129 9.62 9.24 -11.33
C HIS A 129 8.80 9.91 -12.45
N LEU A 130 8.00 9.14 -13.19
CA LEU A 130 7.09 9.69 -14.19
C LEU A 130 6.04 10.60 -13.54
N ALA A 131 5.48 10.19 -12.40
CA ALA A 131 4.49 10.99 -11.67
C ALA A 131 5.06 12.31 -11.14
N GLU A 132 6.35 12.35 -10.81
CA GLU A 132 7.10 13.56 -10.42
C GLU A 132 7.31 14.50 -11.61
N GLN A 133 7.66 13.97 -12.78
CA GLN A 133 7.77 14.76 -14.02
C GLN A 133 6.41 15.35 -14.45
N GLY A 134 5.34 14.62 -14.19
CA GLY A 134 3.97 15.00 -14.54
C GLY A 134 3.70 14.97 -16.05
N GLY A 135 2.57 15.53 -16.46
CA GLY A 135 2.14 15.57 -17.86
C GLY A 135 1.32 14.36 -18.33
N PRO A 136 0.98 14.27 -19.63
CA PRO A 136 0.01 13.30 -20.13
C PRO A 136 0.43 11.83 -19.99
N ALA A 137 1.74 11.57 -19.89
CA ALA A 137 2.28 10.22 -19.70
C ALA A 137 2.22 9.74 -18.24
N ALA A 138 1.87 10.62 -17.30
CA ALA A 138 1.70 10.30 -15.89
C ALA A 138 0.19 10.20 -15.57
N PRO A 139 -0.43 9.01 -15.70
CA PRO A 139 -1.87 8.87 -15.49
C PRO A 139 -2.27 9.12 -14.03
N TYR A 140 -1.33 8.94 -13.10
CA TYR A 140 -1.50 9.24 -11.69
C TYR A 140 -0.47 10.29 -11.23
N PRO A 141 -0.89 11.23 -10.38
CA PRO A 141 -0.01 12.28 -9.89
C PRO A 141 0.83 11.78 -8.71
N LEU A 142 2.00 12.38 -8.47
CA LEU A 142 2.99 11.91 -7.47
C LEU A 142 2.39 11.72 -6.06
N PRO A 143 2.43 10.50 -5.49
CA PRO A 143 2.09 10.27 -4.08
C PRO A 143 3.07 10.96 -3.13
N PHE A 144 2.58 11.48 -2.00
CA PHE A 144 3.42 12.13 -0.98
C PHE A 144 2.91 11.88 0.43
N VAL A 145 3.80 11.90 1.42
CA VAL A 145 3.44 11.68 2.84
C VAL A 145 2.75 12.92 3.40
N TYR A 146 1.61 12.75 4.08
CA TYR A 146 1.01 13.83 4.85
C TYR A 146 1.88 14.16 6.08
N PRO A 147 2.43 15.38 6.20
CA PRO A 147 3.28 15.74 7.34
C PRO A 147 2.55 15.59 8.68
N GLU A 148 1.26 15.92 8.73
CA GLU A 148 0.39 15.75 9.89
C GLU A 148 0.32 14.28 10.35
N MET A 149 0.27 13.35 9.40
CA MET A 149 0.23 11.91 9.70
C MET A 149 1.58 11.40 10.17
N ALA A 150 2.67 11.84 9.54
CA ALA A 150 4.01 11.52 10.02
C ALA A 150 4.21 12.01 11.47
N ASP A 151 3.78 13.24 11.78
CA ASP A 151 3.85 13.77 13.15
C ASP A 151 3.01 12.95 14.14
N LEU A 152 1.80 12.56 13.75
CA LEU A 152 0.94 11.69 14.56
C LEU A 152 1.60 10.33 14.85
N LEU A 153 2.16 9.67 13.83
CA LEU A 153 2.84 8.38 13.99
C LEU A 153 4.05 8.51 14.91
N GLY A 154 4.88 9.53 14.73
CA GLY A 154 6.04 9.77 15.59
C GLY A 154 5.66 10.13 17.03
N MET A 155 4.57 10.88 17.23
CA MET A 155 4.02 11.14 18.55
C MET A 155 3.54 9.86 19.24
N LEU A 156 2.82 8.98 18.53
CA LEU A 156 2.38 7.69 19.07
C LEU A 156 3.58 6.84 19.53
N ARG A 157 4.66 6.78 18.74
CA ARG A 157 5.91 6.09 19.12
C ARG A 157 6.54 6.66 20.38
N ARG A 158 6.62 7.99 20.48
CA ARG A 158 7.16 8.67 21.67
C ARG A 158 6.37 8.38 22.94
N HIS A 159 5.11 7.98 22.80
CA HIS A 159 4.23 7.55 23.88
C HIS A 159 4.14 6.03 24.00
N GLU A 160 5.13 5.29 23.47
CA GLU A 160 5.27 3.83 23.56
C GLU A 160 4.08 3.04 22.97
N VAL A 161 3.39 3.62 21.98
CA VAL A 161 2.33 2.95 21.23
C VAL A 161 2.96 2.24 20.02
N ASP A 162 2.70 0.94 19.89
CA ASP A 162 3.09 0.14 18.73
C ASP A 162 2.31 0.58 17.49
N LEU A 163 2.98 0.60 16.34
CA LEU A 163 2.37 0.97 15.06
C LEU A 163 2.23 -0.23 14.14
N ARG A 164 1.13 -0.27 13.39
CA ARG A 164 0.99 -1.13 12.21
C ARG A 164 0.42 -0.33 11.06
N ILE A 165 1.02 -0.52 9.90
CA ILE A 165 0.48 -0.07 8.62
C ILE A 165 -0.15 -1.30 7.96
N VAL A 166 -1.42 -1.22 7.60
CA VAL A 166 -2.16 -2.29 6.93
C VAL A 166 -2.77 -1.69 5.67
N SER A 167 -2.24 -2.03 4.50
CA SER A 167 -2.66 -1.48 3.22
C SER A 167 -3.28 -2.53 2.30
N ALA A 168 -4.22 -2.10 1.43
CA ALA A 168 -4.71 -2.91 0.32
C ALA A 168 -3.73 -2.94 -0.88
N THR A 169 -2.71 -2.08 -0.88
CA THR A 169 -1.64 -2.06 -1.88
C THR A 169 -0.69 -3.23 -1.71
N ASN A 170 0.03 -3.59 -2.79
CA ASN A 170 1.10 -4.58 -2.70
C ASN A 170 2.13 -4.19 -1.62
N VAL A 171 2.45 -5.14 -0.74
CA VAL A 171 3.24 -4.88 0.47
C VAL A 171 4.63 -4.32 0.17
N TRP A 172 5.23 -4.70 -0.96
CA TRP A 172 6.58 -4.29 -1.34
C TRP A 172 6.64 -2.81 -1.71
N SER A 173 5.70 -2.31 -2.51
CA SER A 173 5.63 -0.88 -2.86
C SER A 173 5.29 -0.01 -1.65
N ALA A 174 4.36 -0.47 -0.80
CA ALA A 174 4.03 0.22 0.44
C ALA A 174 5.25 0.26 1.39
N ARG A 175 5.93 -0.86 1.60
CA ARG A 175 7.15 -0.94 2.44
C ARG A 175 8.26 -0.06 1.88
N TRP A 176 8.43 -0.01 0.56
CA TRP A 176 9.40 0.85 -0.08
C TRP A 176 9.10 2.32 0.19
N MET A 177 7.84 2.76 0.01
CA MET A 177 7.43 4.13 0.34
C MET A 177 7.65 4.46 1.82
N VAL A 178 7.39 3.50 2.72
CA VAL A 178 7.64 3.68 4.15
C VAL A 178 9.14 3.90 4.42
N GLN A 179 10.00 3.07 3.85
CA GLN A 179 11.45 3.17 4.09
C GLN A 179 12.07 4.42 3.45
N GLN A 180 11.63 4.80 2.25
CA GLN A 180 12.25 5.86 1.47
C GLN A 180 11.64 7.26 1.70
N PHE A 181 10.37 7.35 2.12
CA PHE A 181 9.69 8.64 2.28
C PHE A 181 9.18 8.86 3.70
N LEU A 182 8.46 7.91 4.30
CA LEU A 182 7.88 8.11 5.63
C LEU A 182 8.95 8.12 6.73
N ASN A 183 9.81 7.09 6.78
CA ASN A 183 10.83 6.95 7.81
C ASN A 183 11.80 8.13 7.86
N PRO A 184 12.31 8.69 6.73
CA PRO A 184 13.13 9.89 6.77
C PRO A 184 12.41 11.11 7.37
N VAL A 185 11.10 11.26 7.15
CA VAL A 185 10.31 12.33 7.76
C VAL A 185 10.14 12.09 9.26
N LEU A 186 9.81 10.86 9.67
CA LEU A 186 9.69 10.46 11.08
C LEU A 186 10.99 10.70 11.85
N GLN A 187 12.12 10.30 11.28
CA GLN A 187 13.44 10.50 11.88
C GLN A 187 13.78 11.98 12.04
N ARG A 188 13.45 12.81 11.05
CA ARG A 188 13.68 14.26 11.09
C ARG A 188 12.83 14.93 12.17
N LEU A 189 11.57 14.53 12.33
CA LEU A 189 10.64 15.15 13.27
C LEU A 189 10.77 14.64 14.72
N HIS A 190 11.08 13.35 14.90
CA HIS A 190 11.00 12.69 16.21
C HIS A 190 12.26 11.88 16.60
N GLY A 191 13.30 11.89 15.76
CA GLY A 191 14.57 11.23 16.04
C GLY A 191 14.66 9.79 15.48
N PRO A 192 15.85 9.18 15.51
CA PRO A 192 16.15 7.93 14.80
C PRO A 192 15.31 6.73 15.23
N GLY A 193 14.78 6.72 16.46
CA GLY A 193 13.95 5.64 16.99
C GLY A 193 12.48 5.69 16.58
N ALA A 194 12.02 6.74 15.88
CA ALA A 194 10.61 6.93 15.52
C ALA A 194 10.19 6.20 14.24
N VAL A 195 11.04 5.34 13.67
CA VAL A 195 10.79 4.65 12.40
C VAL A 195 9.71 3.57 12.49
N VAL A 196 9.10 3.27 11.35
CA VAL A 196 8.29 2.06 11.14
C VAL A 196 9.21 0.98 10.58
N ALA A 197 9.32 -0.13 11.31
CA ALA A 197 10.11 -1.28 10.93
C ALA A 197 9.47 -2.05 9.75
N PRO A 198 10.26 -2.75 8.92
CA PRO A 198 9.74 -3.45 7.74
C PRO A 198 8.57 -4.41 8.00
N HIS A 199 8.59 -5.11 9.14
CA HIS A 199 7.57 -6.10 9.53
C HIS A 199 6.30 -5.48 10.13
N GLU A 200 6.31 -4.18 10.39
CA GLU A 200 5.13 -3.44 10.85
C GLU A 200 4.28 -2.94 9.66
N VAL A 201 4.81 -3.07 8.44
CA VAL A 201 4.10 -2.81 7.19
C VAL A 201 3.52 -4.12 6.65
N LEU A 202 2.20 -4.20 6.66
CA LEU A 202 1.41 -5.30 6.14
C LEU A 202 0.66 -4.79 4.90
N GLY A 203 0.64 -5.61 3.86
CA GLY A 203 -0.05 -5.29 2.62
C GLY A 203 -0.51 -6.55 1.91
N MET A 204 -1.10 -6.36 0.74
CA MET A 204 -1.47 -7.47 -0.14
C MET A 204 -0.20 -8.08 -0.76
N GLY A 205 -0.20 -9.40 -0.95
CA GLY A 205 0.94 -10.09 -1.52
C GLY A 205 0.58 -11.48 -2.04
N LEU A 206 1.32 -11.90 -3.05
CA LEU A 206 1.27 -13.25 -3.60
C LEU A 206 2.26 -14.17 -2.87
N LEU A 207 2.10 -15.48 -3.00
CA LEU A 207 3.18 -16.40 -2.65
C LEU A 207 4.41 -16.08 -3.49
N LEU A 208 5.57 -16.10 -2.84
CA LEU A 208 6.86 -15.91 -3.47
C LEU A 208 7.48 -17.27 -3.74
N GLN A 209 7.94 -17.49 -4.95
CA GLN A 209 8.77 -18.63 -5.28
C GLN A 209 10.23 -18.18 -5.30
N ASP A 210 11.05 -18.83 -4.50
CA ASP A 210 12.50 -18.74 -4.62
C ASP A 210 12.93 -19.43 -5.92
N GLN A 211 13.58 -18.66 -6.81
CA GLN A 211 13.98 -19.15 -8.13
C GLN A 211 15.11 -20.18 -8.08
N GLU A 212 15.90 -20.22 -6.99
CA GLU A 212 17.00 -21.18 -6.84
C GLU A 212 16.50 -22.51 -6.28
N SER A 213 15.75 -22.45 -5.17
CA SER A 213 15.29 -23.66 -4.47
C SER A 213 13.92 -24.18 -4.92
N GLY A 214 13.15 -23.36 -5.64
CA GLY A 214 11.74 -23.63 -5.95
C GLY A 214 10.80 -23.50 -4.73
N GLY A 215 11.32 -23.17 -3.54
CA GLY A 215 10.58 -23.07 -2.30
C GLY A 215 9.55 -21.93 -2.32
N LEU A 216 8.43 -22.13 -1.64
CA LEU A 216 7.36 -21.13 -1.53
C LEU A 216 7.40 -20.41 -0.18
N TYR A 217 7.36 -19.09 -0.24
CA TYR A 217 7.51 -18.21 0.90
C TYR A 217 6.39 -17.18 0.96
N ARG A 218 6.15 -16.68 2.17
CA ARG A 218 5.26 -15.55 2.44
C ARG A 218 6.10 -14.36 2.85
N ASP A 219 5.69 -13.17 2.42
CA ASP A 219 6.29 -11.92 2.86
C ASP A 219 6.39 -11.82 4.39
N ALA A 220 5.28 -12.13 5.08
CA ALA A 220 5.19 -12.12 6.54
C ALA A 220 6.18 -13.06 7.26
N HIS A 221 6.84 -13.96 6.53
CA HIS A 221 7.89 -14.81 7.07
C HIS A 221 9.28 -14.31 6.66
N LEU A 222 9.48 -13.98 5.37
CA LEU A 222 10.76 -13.50 4.86
C LEU A 222 11.21 -12.19 5.51
N VAL A 223 10.28 -11.28 5.79
CA VAL A 223 10.60 -9.99 6.44
C VAL A 223 11.22 -10.15 7.84
N HIS A 224 11.07 -11.32 8.47
CA HIS A 224 11.70 -11.65 9.75
C HIS A 224 12.96 -12.51 9.62
N LEU A 225 13.08 -13.31 8.55
CA LEU A 225 14.19 -14.24 8.37
C LEU A 225 15.38 -13.64 7.64
N ASP A 226 15.12 -12.73 6.70
CA ASP A 226 16.13 -12.21 5.80
C ASP A 226 16.18 -10.68 5.92
N PRO A 227 17.22 -10.13 6.58
CA PRO A 227 17.41 -8.69 6.68
C PRO A 227 17.56 -7.99 5.33
N ALA A 228 18.18 -8.62 4.33
CA ALA A 228 18.35 -8.01 3.01
C ALA A 228 17.00 -7.90 2.30
N TYR A 229 16.17 -8.94 2.35
CA TYR A 229 14.78 -8.90 1.91
C TYR A 229 13.97 -7.83 2.65
N ALA A 230 14.10 -7.75 3.98
CA ALA A 230 13.36 -6.78 4.80
C ALA A 230 13.70 -5.33 4.45
N HIS A 231 14.96 -5.06 4.09
CA HIS A 231 15.45 -3.75 3.64
C HIS A 231 15.34 -3.55 2.12
N LEU A 232 14.63 -4.46 1.43
CA LEU A 232 14.34 -4.37 0.00
C LEU A 232 15.60 -4.27 -0.87
N ASP A 233 16.64 -5.02 -0.49
CA ASP A 233 17.87 -5.12 -1.27
C ASP A 233 17.61 -5.72 -2.66
N PRO A 234 18.05 -5.07 -3.76
CA PRO A 234 17.73 -5.54 -5.11
C PRO A 234 18.21 -6.97 -5.42
N GLU A 235 19.38 -7.38 -4.94
CA GLU A 235 19.91 -8.72 -5.20
C GLU A 235 19.10 -9.78 -4.46
N ALA A 236 18.76 -9.51 -3.19
CA ALA A 236 17.91 -10.39 -2.40
C ALA A 236 16.50 -10.51 -3.00
N LEU A 237 15.94 -9.41 -3.52
CA LEU A 237 14.61 -9.39 -4.12
C LEU A 237 14.56 -10.08 -5.49
N ALA A 238 15.62 -10.00 -6.29
CA ALA A 238 15.69 -10.65 -7.60
C ALA A 238 15.54 -12.18 -7.54
N ARG A 239 15.87 -12.77 -6.39
CA ARG A 239 15.67 -14.20 -6.11
C ARG A 239 14.21 -14.63 -6.11
N TYR A 240 13.28 -13.73 -5.76
CA TYR A 240 11.89 -14.10 -5.52
C TYR A 240 10.97 -13.68 -6.67
N ARG A 241 10.22 -14.66 -7.20
CA ARG A 241 9.18 -14.47 -8.21
C ARG A 241 7.79 -14.53 -7.59
N LEU A 242 6.91 -13.63 -8.01
CA LEU A 242 5.51 -13.62 -7.63
C LEU A 242 4.77 -14.76 -8.32
N THR A 243 4.08 -15.58 -7.55
CA THR A 243 3.28 -16.69 -8.11
C THR A 243 1.82 -16.29 -8.30
N PRO A 244 1.07 -16.98 -9.17
CA PRO A 244 -0.38 -16.82 -9.28
C PRO A 244 -1.17 -17.12 -7.99
N THR A 245 -0.54 -17.77 -7.01
CA THR A 245 -1.22 -18.26 -5.81
C THR A 245 -1.24 -17.19 -4.72
N TRP A 246 -2.43 -17.02 -4.15
CA TRP A 246 -2.69 -16.00 -3.14
C TRP A 246 -2.39 -16.53 -1.75
N THR A 247 -1.75 -15.70 -0.92
CA THR A 247 -1.76 -15.95 0.53
C THR A 247 -2.67 -15.01 1.24
N THR A 248 -3.77 -15.56 1.77
CA THR A 248 -4.41 -14.97 2.94
C THR A 248 -4.71 -16.07 3.94
N ARG A 249 -4.14 -15.98 5.15
CA ARG A 249 -4.74 -16.64 6.30
C ARG A 249 -4.59 -15.79 7.55
N CYS A 250 -5.62 -15.00 7.85
CA CYS A 250 -6.00 -14.73 9.23
C CYS A 250 -6.58 -16.01 9.82
N ARG A 251 -5.81 -16.80 10.59
CA ARG A 251 -6.37 -17.85 11.46
C ARG A 251 -6.15 -17.52 12.93
N ARG A 252 -7.21 -17.80 13.70
CA ARG A 252 -7.41 -17.58 15.14
C ARG A 252 -6.14 -17.77 15.97
N SER A 253 -5.65 -16.68 16.55
CA SER A 253 -4.90 -16.72 17.81
C SER A 253 -5.88 -16.39 18.94
N PRO A 254 -5.91 -17.15 20.05
CA PRO A 254 -6.80 -16.89 21.16
C PRO A 254 -6.22 -15.71 21.97
N ALA A 255 -6.55 -14.46 21.58
CA ALA A 255 -6.56 -13.23 22.40
C ALA A 255 -6.16 -11.93 21.67
N ARG A 256 -5.85 -11.89 20.37
CA ARG A 256 -5.38 -10.64 19.73
C ARG A 256 -6.11 -10.31 18.42
N TRP A 257 -6.48 -9.03 18.35
CA TRP A 257 -7.05 -8.20 17.28
C TRP A 257 -7.32 -8.87 15.92
N ARG A 258 -8.56 -8.69 15.44
CA ARG A 258 -8.99 -9.06 14.08
C ARG A 258 -9.03 -7.79 13.23
N PRO A 259 -8.26 -7.68 12.14
CA PRO A 259 -8.64 -6.78 11.08
C PRO A 259 -9.87 -7.40 10.40
N SER A 260 -11.04 -6.80 10.56
CA SER A 260 -12.07 -6.92 9.52
C SER A 260 -11.65 -5.96 8.40
N CYS A 261 -11.39 -6.47 7.20
CA CYS A 261 -11.07 -5.66 6.02
C CYS A 261 -12.24 -4.77 5.53
N SER A 262 -13.22 -4.47 6.37
CA SER A 262 -14.56 -4.01 5.94
C SER A 262 -14.82 -2.53 6.17
N THR A 263 -13.81 -1.66 6.15
CA THR A 263 -14.04 -0.21 6.07
C THR A 263 -12.75 0.50 5.70
N TRP A 264 -12.58 0.81 4.41
CA TRP A 264 -11.51 1.68 3.94
C TRP A 264 -12.18 2.84 3.20
N ALA A 265 -12.13 4.04 3.79
CA ALA A 265 -12.73 5.23 3.21
C ALA A 265 -11.75 5.85 2.21
N ARG A 266 -12.12 5.89 0.92
CA ARG A 266 -11.32 6.54 -0.11
C ARG A 266 -11.69 8.02 -0.21
N SER A 267 -10.77 8.92 0.12
CA SER A 267 -10.81 10.31 -0.35
C SER A 267 -9.77 10.47 -1.46
N ARG A 268 -10.21 10.67 -2.71
CA ARG A 268 -9.31 11.06 -3.80
C ARG A 268 -8.85 12.53 -3.70
N ARG A 269 -9.40 13.30 -2.75
CA ARG A 269 -8.98 14.69 -2.51
C ARG A 269 -7.83 14.69 -1.53
N CYS A 270 -6.66 15.05 -2.02
CA CYS A 270 -5.54 15.43 -1.18
C CYS A 270 -5.47 16.94 -1.04
N TRP A 271 -5.10 17.39 0.16
CA TRP A 271 -4.71 18.76 0.39
C TRP A 271 -3.20 18.89 0.11
N PRO A 272 -2.76 19.76 -0.82
CA PRO A 272 -1.34 19.92 -1.09
C PRO A 272 -0.61 20.37 0.18
N PRO A 273 0.66 19.96 0.38
CA PRO A 273 1.49 20.55 1.42
C PRO A 273 1.58 22.05 1.17
N ALA A 274 1.40 22.86 2.22
CA ALA A 274 1.65 24.29 2.09
C ALA A 274 3.13 24.48 1.77
N THR A 275 3.43 25.20 0.69
CA THR A 275 4.78 25.75 0.48
C THR A 275 5.12 26.59 1.70
N ALA A 276 6.17 26.18 2.43
CA ALA A 276 6.78 26.98 3.48
C ALA A 276 7.46 28.22 2.89
#